data_AF-A0A511MC12-F1
#
_entry.id   AF-A0A511MC12-F1
#
_cell.length_a   1.000
_cell.length_b   1.000
_cell.length_c   1.000
_cell.angle_alpha   90.00
_cell.angle_beta   90.00
_cell.angle_gamma   90.00
#
_symmetry.space_group_name_H-M   'P 1'
#
loop_
_entity.id
_entity.type
_entity.pdbx_description
1 polymer ?
#
loop_
_entity_poly.entity_id
_entity_poly.type
_entity_poly.pdbx_seq_one_letter_code
_entity_poly.pdbx_strand_id
1 'polypeptide(L)'
;MVMEKFTHTTAGGKTISLPRMENIPFGIIRKLRKENDTEQFFALIEGVAAAKDLAVIDAMTQAQVRELMNAWQKDSGIELGESSDS
;
A
#
# COMPACT_ATOMS: atom_id res chain seq x y z
N MET A 1 11.15 16.51 -7.57
CA MET A 1 11.26 16.17 -6.13
C MET A 1 11.41 14.67 -6.03
N VAL A 2 12.35 14.17 -5.23
CA VAL A 2 12.50 12.72 -5.01
C VAL A 2 11.39 12.32 -4.06
N MET A 3 10.43 11.50 -4.51
CA MET A 3 9.40 10.97 -3.61
C MET A 3 10.08 10.00 -2.65
N GLU A 4 9.97 10.26 -1.35
CA GLU A 4 10.42 9.34 -0.29
C GLU A 4 9.65 8.03 -0.43
N LYS A 5 10.39 6.91 -0.42
CA LYS A 5 9.86 5.58 -0.69
C LYS A 5 9.88 4.72 0.56
N PHE A 6 8.78 3.99 0.74
CA PHE A 6 8.73 2.83 1.61
C PHE A 6 9.40 1.65 0.91
N THR A 7 10.23 0.91 1.64
CA THR A 7 10.85 -0.33 1.16
C THR A 7 10.57 -1.47 2.11
N HIS A 8 10.07 -2.59 1.58
CA HIS A 8 9.80 -3.79 2.35
C HIS A 8 10.49 -4.98 1.70
N THR A 9 11.25 -5.74 2.48
CA THR A 9 11.88 -6.98 2.02
C THR A 9 11.05 -8.16 2.48
N THR A 10 10.49 -8.89 1.52
CA THR A 10 9.72 -10.11 1.75
C THR A 10 10.62 -11.21 2.35
N ALA A 11 10.02 -12.19 3.03
CA ALA A 11 10.74 -13.36 3.55
C ALA A 11 11.52 -14.13 2.47
N GLY A 12 11.10 -14.04 1.19
CA GLY A 12 11.80 -14.63 0.05
C GLY A 12 12.97 -13.77 -0.49
N GLY A 13 13.35 -12.69 0.20
CA GLY A 13 14.46 -11.82 -0.17
C GLY A 13 14.17 -10.83 -1.30
N LYS A 14 12.92 -10.77 -1.80
CA LYS A 14 12.52 -9.76 -2.80
C LYS A 14 12.16 -8.45 -2.12
N THR A 15 12.63 -7.34 -2.65
CA THR A 15 12.33 -5.99 -2.16
C THR A 15 11.21 -5.35 -2.97
N ILE A 16 10.22 -4.81 -2.27
CA ILE A 16 9.10 -4.04 -2.80
C ILE A 16 9.37 -2.56 -2.47
N SER A 17 9.21 -1.68 -3.46
CA SER A 17 9.31 -0.23 -3.27
C SER A 17 8.00 0.47 -3.62
N LEU A 18 7.39 1.13 -2.63
CA LEU A 18 6.15 1.90 -2.77
C LEU A 18 6.42 3.36 -2.37
N PRO A 19 5.66 4.34 -2.87
CA PRO A 19 5.70 5.68 -2.30
C PRO A 19 5.20 5.66 -0.86
N ARG A 20 5.73 6.51 0.02
CA ARG A 20 5.07 6.74 1.33
C ARG A 20 3.63 7.23 1.13
N MET A 21 2.72 6.88 2.03
CA MET A 21 1.31 7.21 1.88
C MET A 21 1.06 8.73 1.87
N GLU A 22 1.86 9.51 2.60
CA GLU A 22 1.82 10.99 2.59
C GLU A 22 2.05 11.60 1.18
N ASN A 23 2.77 10.86 0.33
CA ASN A 23 3.10 11.27 -1.04
C ASN A 23 2.10 10.74 -2.07
N ILE A 24 1.08 9.98 -1.64
CA ILE A 24 0.03 9.51 -2.53
C ILE A 24 -0.90 10.68 -2.87
N PRO A 25 -1.19 10.94 -4.16
CA PRO A 25 -2.14 11.97 -4.54
C PRO A 25 -3.50 11.74 -3.88
N PHE A 26 -3.98 12.73 -3.11
CA PHE A 26 -5.28 12.65 -2.42
C PHE A 26 -6.45 12.37 -3.38
N GLY A 27 -6.31 12.71 -4.66
CA GLY A 27 -7.29 12.36 -5.70
C GLY A 27 -7.51 10.85 -5.87
N ILE A 28 -6.51 10.01 -5.60
CA ILE A 28 -6.63 8.55 -5.58
C ILE A 28 -7.43 8.14 -4.34
N ILE A 29 -7.00 8.57 -3.15
CA ILE A 29 -7.69 8.28 -1.87
C ILE A 29 -9.17 8.67 -1.94
N ARG A 30 -9.46 9.89 -2.39
CA ARG A 30 -10.84 10.40 -2.54
C ARG A 30 -11.68 9.52 -3.47
N LYS A 31 -11.11 8.97 -4.55
CA LYS A 31 -11.85 8.07 -5.46
C LYS A 31 -12.19 6.75 -4.79
N LEU A 32 -11.27 6.22 -4.00
CA LEU A 32 -11.39 4.93 -3.33
C LEU A 32 -12.27 4.97 -2.07
N ARG A 33 -12.56 6.15 -1.50
CA ARG A 33 -13.32 6.33 -0.23
C ARG A 33 -14.65 5.59 -0.05
N LYS A 34 -15.24 5.07 -1.14
CA LYS A 34 -16.52 4.34 -1.12
C LYS A 34 -16.36 2.83 -1.27
N GLU A 35 -15.18 2.39 -1.64
CA GLU A 35 -14.85 0.98 -1.72
C GLU A 35 -14.63 0.43 -0.31
N ASN A 36 -14.78 -0.88 -0.13
CA ASN A 36 -14.41 -1.51 1.13
C ASN A 36 -12.88 -1.49 1.31
N ASP A 37 -12.41 -1.63 2.55
CA ASP A 37 -10.97 -1.49 2.88
C ASP A 37 -10.06 -2.39 2.03
N THR A 38 -10.53 -3.58 1.68
CA THR A 38 -9.77 -4.54 0.86
C THR A 38 -9.62 -4.02 -0.57
N GLU A 39 -10.72 -3.58 -1.19
CA GLU A 39 -10.71 -3.01 -2.54
C GLU A 39 -9.96 -1.67 -2.60
N GLN A 40 -10.08 -0.83 -1.57
CA GLN A 40 -9.28 0.40 -1.45
C GLN A 40 -7.79 0.09 -1.47
N PHE A 41 -7.37 -0.92 -0.72
CA PHE A 41 -5.96 -1.32 -0.65
C PHE A 41 -5.44 -1.84 -1.99
N PHE A 42 -6.18 -2.73 -2.66
CA PHE A 42 -5.77 -3.26 -3.97
C PHE A 42 -5.66 -2.16 -5.01
N ALA A 43 -6.70 -1.33 -5.14
CA ALA A 43 -6.70 -0.23 -6.11
C ALA A 43 -5.61 0.81 -5.80
N LEU A 44 -5.25 0.99 -4.52
CA LEU A 44 -4.14 1.85 -4.13
C LEU A 44 -2.81 1.29 -4.59
N ILE A 45 -2.53 0.01 -4.30
CA ILE A 45 -1.28 -0.66 -4.71
C ILE A 45 -1.16 -0.67 -6.23
N GLU A 46 -2.21 -1.06 -6.94
CA GLU A 46 -2.22 -1.08 -8.41
C GLU A 46 -1.96 0.31 -9.01
N GLY A 47 -2.46 1.36 -8.34
CA GLY A 47 -2.29 2.74 -8.79
C GLY A 47 -0.90 3.33 -8.55
N VAL A 48 -0.10 2.76 -7.64
CA VAL A 48 1.18 3.37 -7.21
C VAL A 48 2.40 2.46 -7.31
N ALA A 49 2.22 1.14 -7.37
CA ALA A 49 3.30 0.18 -7.51
C ALA A 49 3.83 0.17 -8.95
N ALA A 50 5.14 0.04 -9.11
CA ALA A 50 5.69 -0.29 -10.41
C ALA A 50 5.35 -1.74 -10.78
N ALA A 51 5.25 -2.05 -12.07
CA ALA A 51 4.90 -3.39 -12.55
C ALA A 51 5.78 -4.52 -11.95
N LYS A 52 7.07 -4.24 -11.73
CA LYS A 52 8.00 -5.20 -11.09
C LYS A 52 7.65 -5.48 -9.62
N ASP A 53 7.18 -4.47 -8.89
CA ASP A 53 6.85 -4.56 -7.47
C ASP A 53 5.47 -5.19 -7.31
N LEU A 54 4.52 -4.84 -8.20
CA LEU A 54 3.22 -5.49 -8.30
C LEU A 54 3.34 -7.00 -8.55
N ALA A 55 4.22 -7.42 -9.46
CA ALA A 55 4.47 -8.83 -9.71
C ALA A 55 5.04 -9.59 -8.50
N VAL A 56 5.71 -8.91 -7.56
CA VAL A 56 6.13 -9.51 -6.28
C VAL A 56 4.91 -9.67 -5.37
N ILE A 57 4.06 -8.65 -5.30
CA ILE A 57 2.84 -8.63 -4.49
C ILE A 57 1.84 -9.71 -4.97
N ASP A 58 1.69 -9.90 -6.28
CA ASP A 58 0.81 -10.92 -6.87
C ASP A 58 1.24 -12.36 -6.50
N ALA A 59 2.53 -12.56 -6.22
CA ALA A 59 3.08 -13.84 -5.81
C ALA A 59 3.05 -14.05 -4.28
N MET A 60 2.60 -13.05 -3.50
CA MET A 60 2.51 -13.14 -2.04
C MET A 60 1.22 -13.83 -1.61
N THR A 61 1.30 -14.52 -0.47
CA THR A 61 0.12 -15.01 0.24
C THR A 61 -0.64 -13.86 0.89
N GLN A 62 -1.92 -14.08 1.19
CA GLN A 62 -2.75 -13.09 1.89
C GLN A 62 -2.14 -12.61 3.22
N ALA A 63 -1.48 -13.50 3.98
CA ALA A 63 -0.81 -13.15 5.22
C ALA A 63 0.35 -12.17 5.00
N GLN A 64 1.17 -12.40 3.96
CA GLN A 64 2.28 -11.53 3.60
C GLN A 64 1.79 -10.17 3.08
N VAL A 65 0.69 -10.15 2.32
CA VAL A 65 0.08 -8.90 1.85
C VAL A 65 -0.43 -8.06 3.03
N ARG A 66 -1.03 -8.70 4.04
CA ARG A 66 -1.44 -8.02 5.28
C ARG A 66 -0.25 -7.45 6.06
N GLU A 67 0.85 -8.19 6.13
CA GLU A 67 2.10 -7.69 6.74
C GLU A 67 2.64 -6.46 6.00
N LEU A 68 2.67 -6.50 4.68
CA LEU A 68 3.08 -5.38 3.83
C LEU A 68 2.20 -4.15 4.08
N MET A 69 0.87 -4.33 4.13
CA MET A 69 -0.08 -3.25 4.40
C MET A 69 0.19 -2.57 5.75
N ASN A 70 0.31 -3.38 6.81
CA ASN A 70 0.58 -2.88 8.16
C ASN A 70 1.92 -2.13 8.22
N ALA A 71 2.96 -2.66 7.57
CA ALA A 71 4.27 -2.04 7.53
C ALA A 71 4.24 -0.70 6.78
N TRP A 72 3.50 -0.63 5.67
CA TRP A 72 3.40 0.57 4.85
C TRP A 72 2.61 1.70 5.53
N GLN A 73 1.50 1.36 6.20
CA GLN A 73 0.73 2.29 7.03
C GLN A 73 1.58 2.83 8.19
N LYS A 74 2.27 1.93 8.91
CA LYS A 74 3.12 2.28 10.05
C LYS A 74 4.29 3.19 9.65
N ASP A 75 4.95 2.94 8.52
CA ASP A 75 6.03 3.81 8.03
C ASP A 75 5.53 5.21 7.66
N SER A 76 4.29 5.30 7.18
CA SER A 76 3.70 6.56 6.74
C SER A 76 2.98 7.32 7.86
N GLY A 77 2.82 6.73 9.05
CA GLY A 77 2.03 7.30 10.13
C GLY A 77 0.55 7.54 9.75
N ILE A 78 0.04 6.81 8.76
CA ILE A 78 -1.31 6.97 8.20
C ILE A 78 -2.02 5.62 8.28
N GLU A 79 -3.18 5.60 8.95
CA GLU A 79 -4.09 4.47 8.93
C GLU A 79 -5.16 4.72 7.86
N LEU A 80 -5.17 3.86 6.84
CA LEU A 80 -6.22 3.85 5.83
C LEU A 80 -7.34 2.94 6.32
N GLY A 81 -8.57 3.44 6.34
CA GLY A 81 -9.75 2.61 6.64
C GLY A 81 -10.21 2.63 8.10
N GLU A 82 -9.54 3.32 9.02
CA GLU A 82 -10.20 3.69 10.29
C GLU A 82 -11.18 4.85 10.05
N SER A 83 -12.22 4.57 9.26
CA SER A 83 -13.48 5.26 9.49
C SER A 83 -13.87 4.87 10.90
N SER A 84 -13.87 5.87 11.79
CA SER A 84 -14.48 5.76 13.09
C SER A 84 -15.97 5.53 12.87
N ASP A 85 -16.37 4.28 12.65
CA ASP A 85 -17.71 3.84 13.01
C ASP A 85 -17.77 3.90 14.54
N SER A 86 -18.23 5.06 15.02
CA SER A 86 -18.75 5.26 16.38
C SER A 86 -20.26 5.16 16.35
#